data_AF-A0A7S2UPD5-F1
#
_entry.id   AF-A0A7S2UPD5-F1
#
_cell.length_a   1.000
_cell.length_b   1.000
_cell.length_c   1.000
_cell.angle_alpha   90.00
_cell.angle_beta   90.00
_cell.angle_gamma   90.00
#
_symmetry.space_group_name_H-M   'P 1'
#
loop_
_entity.id
_entity.type
_entity.pdbx_description
1 polymer ?
#
loop_
_entity_poly.entity_id
_entity_poly.type
_entity_poly.pdbx_seq_one_letter_code
_entity_poly.pdbx_strand_id
1 'polypeptide(L)'
;MSVPTLVIGLTNKRTLIEPALLRPGRFEVQIEVPPPRTVPQRISILKVHMGSMYQAGRVLVRDAPEGTAAARILERKGSDGILSYDELLDLLAVECDGFSGAALAGVARAAASRALERSVWDFAGSISSGEAVNEGGSIADCLVTQQDFEGAIEDVMESSSG
;
A
#
# COMPACT_ATOMS: atom_id res chain seq x y z
N MET A 1 30.94 19.08 -30.37
CA MET A 1 29.53 19.47 -30.07
C MET A 1 29.33 19.37 -28.58
N SER A 2 28.91 20.42 -27.88
CA SER A 2 28.52 20.32 -26.48
C SER A 2 27.09 19.79 -26.38
N VAL A 3 26.91 18.72 -25.62
CA VAL A 3 25.57 18.18 -25.32
C VAL A 3 24.98 19.01 -24.18
N PRO A 4 23.73 19.49 -24.25
CA PRO A 4 23.08 20.11 -23.11
C PRO A 4 22.93 19.08 -21.98
N THR A 5 23.48 19.39 -20.80
CA THR A 5 23.46 18.51 -19.63
C THR A 5 22.61 19.12 -18.53
N LEU A 6 21.65 18.37 -18.01
CA LEU A 6 20.86 18.70 -16.82
C LEU A 6 21.33 17.82 -15.66
N VAL A 7 21.55 18.41 -14.49
CA VAL A 7 21.93 17.70 -13.27
C VAL A 7 20.83 17.88 -12.22
N ILE A 8 20.35 16.77 -11.65
CA ILE A 8 19.35 16.76 -10.58
C ILE A 8 19.98 16.12 -9.34
N GLY A 9 19.89 16.80 -8.21
CA GLY A 9 20.32 16.30 -6.90
C GLY A 9 19.13 16.10 -5.97
N LEU A 10 19.20 15.08 -5.11
CA LEU A 10 18.18 14.76 -4.11
C LEU A 10 18.84 14.80 -2.72
N THR A 11 18.23 15.49 -1.76
CA THR A 11 18.71 15.52 -0.36
C THR A 11 17.54 15.58 0.62
N ASN A 12 17.70 14.87 1.74
CA ASN A 12 16.81 15.01 2.89
C ASN A 12 17.35 16.03 3.92
N LYS A 13 18.56 16.57 3.69
CA LYS A 13 19.26 17.49 4.61
C LYS A 13 19.86 18.66 3.83
N ARG A 14 19.00 19.59 3.39
CA ARG A 14 19.41 20.79 2.64
C ARG A 14 20.48 21.62 3.35
N THR A 15 20.40 21.73 4.68
CA THR A 15 21.32 22.53 5.49
C THR A 15 22.76 22.02 5.49
N LEU A 16 22.99 20.77 5.07
CA LEU A 16 24.33 20.19 4.97
C LEU A 16 24.98 20.42 3.59
N ILE A 17 24.26 20.99 2.62
CA ILE A 17 24.82 21.30 1.30
C ILE A 17 25.71 22.53 1.42
N GLU A 18 26.91 22.44 0.85
CA GLU A 18 27.85 23.55 0.80
C GLU A 18 27.23 24.77 0.08
N PRO A 19 27.16 25.96 0.71
CA PRO A 19 26.51 27.14 0.13
C PRO A 19 27.03 27.55 -1.25
N ALA A 20 28.30 27.25 -1.56
CA ALA A 20 28.85 27.51 -2.88
C ALA A 20 28.11 26.75 -3.99
N LEU A 21 27.60 25.54 -3.73
CA LEU A 21 26.89 24.74 -4.73
C LEU A 21 25.48 25.27 -5.05
N LEU A 22 24.91 26.11 -4.18
CA LEU A 22 23.59 26.70 -4.34
C LEU A 22 23.60 28.04 -5.10
N ARG A 23 24.79 28.49 -5.54
CA ARG A 23 24.94 29.73 -6.33
C ARG A 23 24.43 29.53 -7.76
N PRO A 24 24.03 30.61 -8.46
CA PRO A 24 23.61 30.56 -9.86
C PRO A 24 24.60 29.82 -10.77
N GLY A 25 24.07 29.05 -11.73
CA GLY A 25 24.86 28.20 -12.63
C GLY A 25 25.32 26.84 -12.05
N ARG A 26 24.79 26.44 -10.88
CA ARG A 26 25.03 25.15 -10.21
C ARG A 26 23.67 24.53 -9.81
N PHE A 27 23.47 24.18 -8.53
CA PHE A 27 22.15 23.77 -8.02
C PHE A 27 21.32 25.01 -7.65
N GLU A 28 21.01 25.82 -8.66
CA GLU A 28 20.32 27.10 -8.47
C GLU A 28 18.82 26.92 -8.21
N VAL A 29 18.17 25.96 -8.88
CA VAL A 29 16.75 25.63 -8.69
C VAL A 29 16.61 24.69 -7.50
N GLN A 30 15.74 25.04 -6.57
CA GLN A 30 15.46 24.27 -5.36
C GLN A 30 13.97 23.99 -5.27
N ILE A 31 13.60 22.71 -5.25
CA ILE A 31 12.22 22.24 -5.15
C ILE A 31 12.09 21.46 -3.86
N GLU A 32 11.23 21.93 -2.97
CA GLU A 32 10.88 21.20 -1.75
C GLU A 32 9.72 20.24 -2.03
N VAL A 33 9.85 19.00 -1.56
CA VAL A 33 8.80 17.98 -1.68
C VAL A 33 8.24 17.72 -0.28
N PRO A 34 7.11 18.35 0.09
CA PRO A 34 6.50 18.13 1.39
C PRO A 34 5.80 16.76 1.45
N PRO A 35 5.57 16.20 2.66
CA PRO A 35 4.65 15.08 2.86
C PRO A 35 3.25 15.40 2.32
N PRO A 36 2.46 14.38 1.94
CA PRO A 36 1.10 14.58 1.44
C PRO A 36 0.20 15.14 2.56
N ARG A 37 -0.36 16.33 2.34
CA ARG A 37 -1.16 17.05 3.34
C ARG A 37 -2.66 16.83 3.20
N THR A 38 -3.11 16.49 2.01
CA THR A 38 -4.54 16.39 1.71
C THR A 38 -4.93 14.92 1.49
N VAL A 39 -6.17 14.59 1.83
CA VAL A 39 -6.75 13.26 1.58
C VAL A 39 -6.59 12.85 0.11
N PRO A 40 -6.91 13.70 -0.91
CA PRO A 40 -6.68 13.35 -2.32
C PRO A 40 -5.23 13.01 -2.67
N GLN A 41 -4.24 13.68 -2.07
CA GLN A 41 -2.83 13.35 -2.29
C GLN A 41 -2.49 11.97 -1.75
N ARG A 42 -2.96 11.61 -0.55
CA ARG A 42 -2.74 10.29 0.03
C ARG A 42 -3.44 9.20 -0.76
N ILE A 43 -4.69 9.44 -1.20
CA ILE A 43 -5.41 8.54 -2.11
C ILE A 43 -4.60 8.32 -3.39
N SER A 44 -4.03 9.37 -4.00
CA SER A 44 -3.24 9.20 -5.23
C SER A 44 -2.03 8.29 -5.04
N ILE A 45 -1.36 8.38 -3.89
CA ILE A 45 -0.22 7.53 -3.53
C ILE A 45 -0.69 6.09 -3.26
N LEU A 46 -1.77 5.93 -2.49
CA LEU A 46 -2.34 4.62 -2.20
C LEU A 46 -2.81 3.91 -3.48
N LYS A 47 -3.43 4.63 -4.43
CA LYS A 47 -3.81 4.09 -5.76
C LYS A 47 -2.62 3.54 -6.53
N VAL A 48 -1.45 4.19 -6.45
CA VAL A 48 -0.23 3.69 -7.09
C VAL A 48 0.26 2.40 -6.42
N HIS A 49 0.28 2.35 -5.09
CA HIS A 49 0.81 1.20 -4.35
C HIS A 49 -0.15 0.00 -4.25
N MET A 50 -1.45 0.26 -4.27
CA MET A 50 -2.50 -0.76 -4.18
C MET A 50 -3.09 -1.14 -5.54
N GLY A 51 -2.80 -0.38 -6.60
CA GLY A 51 -3.41 -0.57 -7.92
C GLY A 51 -3.15 -1.96 -8.50
N SER A 52 -1.90 -2.44 -8.46
CA SER A 52 -1.59 -3.80 -8.93
C SER A 52 -2.28 -4.89 -8.11
N MET A 53 -2.37 -4.71 -6.79
CA MET A 53 -3.02 -5.62 -5.86
C MET A 53 -4.53 -5.68 -6.09
N TYR A 54 -5.16 -4.53 -6.34
CA TYR A 54 -6.58 -4.43 -6.71
C TYR A 54 -6.86 -5.07 -8.06
N GLN A 55 -6.07 -4.76 -9.09
CA GLN A 55 -6.25 -5.33 -10.44
C GLN A 55 -6.04 -6.85 -10.47
N ALA A 56 -5.17 -7.38 -9.61
CA ALA A 56 -5.01 -8.82 -9.43
C ALA A 56 -6.17 -9.47 -8.63
N GLY A 57 -7.12 -8.67 -8.12
CA GLY A 57 -8.21 -9.09 -7.25
C GLY A 57 -7.74 -9.76 -5.97
N ARG A 58 -6.70 -9.18 -5.36
CA ARG A 58 -6.11 -9.59 -4.09
C ARG A 58 -6.57 -8.76 -2.91
N VAL A 59 -7.39 -7.75 -3.15
CA VAL A 59 -8.03 -6.94 -2.11
C VAL A 59 -9.51 -7.31 -2.06
N LEU A 60 -10.03 -7.59 -0.87
CA LEU A 60 -11.45 -7.86 -0.67
C LEU A 60 -12.22 -6.54 -0.68
N VAL A 61 -12.74 -6.18 -1.85
CA VAL A 61 -13.57 -4.98 -2.07
C VAL A 61 -14.76 -5.34 -2.95
N ARG A 62 -15.88 -4.64 -2.76
CA ARG A 62 -17.17 -4.93 -3.40
C ARG A 62 -17.11 -4.90 -4.94
N ASP A 63 -16.26 -4.06 -5.48
CA ASP A 63 -16.02 -3.83 -6.92
C ASP A 63 -14.72 -4.50 -7.39
N ALA A 64 -14.37 -5.65 -6.79
CA ALA A 64 -13.22 -6.44 -7.24
C ALA A 64 -13.36 -6.85 -8.71
N PRO A 65 -12.26 -6.89 -9.49
CA PRO A 65 -12.32 -7.29 -10.90
C PRO A 65 -12.90 -8.71 -11.07
N GLU A 66 -13.73 -8.89 -12.10
CA GLU A 66 -14.39 -10.16 -12.39
C GLU A 66 -13.37 -11.29 -12.65
N GLY A 67 -13.74 -12.53 -12.27
CA GLY A 67 -12.89 -13.70 -12.47
C GLY A 67 -11.69 -13.81 -11.52
N THR A 68 -11.53 -12.88 -10.58
CA THR A 68 -10.45 -12.90 -9.59
C THR A 68 -10.82 -13.69 -8.32
N ALA A 69 -9.85 -13.91 -7.43
CA ALA A 69 -10.09 -14.57 -6.15
C ALA A 69 -11.08 -13.80 -5.26
N ALA A 70 -10.94 -12.47 -5.20
CA ALA A 70 -11.87 -11.61 -4.46
C ALA A 70 -13.30 -11.71 -5.00
N ALA A 71 -13.50 -11.64 -6.32
CA ALA A 71 -14.82 -11.79 -6.93
C ALA A 71 -15.48 -13.14 -6.59
N ARG A 72 -14.74 -14.25 -6.71
CA ARG A 72 -15.24 -15.60 -6.37
C ARG A 72 -15.66 -15.72 -4.90
N ILE A 73 -14.97 -15.03 -3.99
CA ILE A 73 -15.32 -15.04 -2.56
C ILE A 73 -16.57 -14.20 -2.28
N LEU A 74 -16.73 -13.07 -2.95
CA LEU A 74 -17.91 -12.20 -2.84
C LEU A 74 -19.17 -12.88 -3.36
N GLU A 75 -19.07 -13.62 -4.46
CA GLU A 75 -20.19 -14.43 -4.99
C GLU A 75 -20.69 -15.47 -3.98
N ARG A 76 -19.80 -16.00 -3.14
CA ARG A 76 -20.13 -17.03 -2.13
C ARG A 76 -20.65 -16.44 -0.82
N LYS A 77 -20.01 -15.38 -0.32
CA LYS A 77 -20.28 -14.82 1.02
C LYS A 77 -21.22 -13.60 1.00
N GLY A 78 -21.52 -13.06 -0.19
CA GLY A 78 -22.23 -11.80 -0.34
C GLY A 78 -21.32 -10.59 -0.15
N SER A 79 -21.81 -9.43 -0.56
CA SER A 79 -21.07 -8.16 -0.50
C SER A 79 -21.52 -7.26 0.66
N ASP A 80 -22.32 -7.79 1.60
CA ASP A 80 -22.89 -7.00 2.68
C ASP A 80 -21.80 -6.54 3.66
N GLY A 81 -21.75 -5.25 3.95
CA GLY A 81 -20.71 -4.63 4.77
C GLY A 81 -19.31 -4.50 4.11
N ILE A 82 -19.15 -4.85 2.83
CA ILE A 82 -17.85 -4.74 2.13
C ILE A 82 -17.75 -3.40 1.38
N LEU A 83 -16.68 -2.66 1.66
CA LEU A 83 -16.38 -1.38 1.01
C LEU A 83 -16.03 -1.55 -0.46
N SER A 84 -16.36 -0.56 -1.29
CA SER A 84 -15.74 -0.42 -2.62
C SER A 84 -14.28 0.00 -2.50
N TYR A 85 -13.53 -0.14 -3.59
CA TYR A 85 -12.12 0.22 -3.63
C TYR A 85 -11.89 1.70 -3.33
N ASP A 86 -12.71 2.61 -3.88
CA ASP A 86 -12.59 4.03 -3.59
C ASP A 86 -12.97 4.35 -2.13
N GLU A 87 -14.03 3.73 -1.57
CA GLU A 87 -14.40 3.89 -0.16
C GLU A 87 -13.30 3.40 0.79
N LEU A 88 -12.65 2.27 0.47
CA LEU A 88 -11.50 1.76 1.23
C LEU A 88 -10.34 2.76 1.17
N LEU A 89 -10.01 3.30 -0.01
CA LEU A 89 -8.93 4.27 -0.16
C LEU A 89 -9.20 5.56 0.60
N ASP A 90 -10.44 6.04 0.62
CA ASP A 90 -10.86 7.20 1.40
C ASP A 90 -10.65 6.95 2.90
N LEU A 91 -11.07 5.79 3.41
CA LEU A 91 -10.87 5.38 4.80
C LEU A 91 -9.38 5.35 5.15
N LEU A 92 -8.57 4.64 4.38
CA LEU A 92 -7.12 4.53 4.60
C LEU A 92 -6.42 5.89 4.54
N ALA A 93 -6.85 6.75 3.62
CA ALA A 93 -6.31 8.09 3.52
C ALA A 93 -6.66 8.95 4.73
N VAL A 94 -7.84 8.80 5.32
CA VAL A 94 -8.18 9.51 6.56
C VAL A 94 -7.33 8.99 7.73
N GLU A 95 -7.20 7.68 7.88
CA GLU A 95 -6.46 7.07 8.99
C GLU A 95 -4.96 7.31 8.92
N CYS A 96 -4.38 7.33 7.72
CA CYS A 96 -2.95 7.60 7.50
C CYS A 96 -2.61 9.11 7.49
N ASP A 97 -3.32 9.94 8.25
CA ASP A 97 -2.99 11.36 8.34
C ASP A 97 -1.58 11.58 8.90
N GLY A 98 -0.84 12.53 8.32
CA GLY A 98 0.57 12.78 8.67
C GLY A 98 1.59 11.79 8.11
N PHE A 99 1.16 10.71 7.43
CA PHE A 99 2.10 9.74 6.87
C PHE A 99 2.90 10.31 5.69
N SER A 100 4.18 9.92 5.59
CA SER A 100 4.98 10.14 4.40
C SER A 100 4.58 9.19 3.26
N GLY A 101 5.00 9.47 2.03
CA GLY A 101 4.79 8.54 0.91
C GLY A 101 5.39 7.15 1.15
N ALA A 102 6.53 7.08 1.85
CA ALA A 102 7.15 5.81 2.21
C ALA A 102 6.33 5.03 3.26
N ALA A 103 5.73 5.73 4.22
CA ALA A 103 4.86 5.11 5.24
C ALA A 103 3.57 4.58 4.60
N LEU A 104 2.93 5.34 3.70
CA LEU A 104 1.76 4.87 2.93
C LEU A 104 2.08 3.63 2.09
N ALA A 105 3.25 3.59 1.44
CA ALA A 105 3.71 2.40 0.74
C ALA A 105 3.97 1.23 1.70
N GLY A 106 4.44 1.52 2.92
CA GLY A 106 4.63 0.57 4.00
C GLY A 106 3.32 -0.11 4.41
N VAL A 107 2.24 0.66 4.59
CA VAL A 107 0.91 0.13 4.93
C VAL A 107 0.45 -0.92 3.93
N ALA A 108 0.56 -0.64 2.62
CA ALA A 108 0.17 -1.60 1.59
C ALA A 108 0.97 -2.93 1.66
N ARG A 109 2.26 -2.85 1.96
CA ARG A 109 3.12 -4.04 2.09
C ARG A 109 2.83 -4.81 3.38
N ALA A 110 2.66 -4.10 4.49
CA ALA A 110 2.34 -4.69 5.77
C ALA A 110 0.99 -5.41 5.71
N ALA A 111 -0.04 -4.79 5.11
CA ALA A 111 -1.35 -5.41 4.93
C ALA A 111 -1.26 -6.70 4.10
N ALA A 112 -0.48 -6.69 3.01
CA ALA A 112 -0.23 -7.89 2.22
C ALA A 112 0.53 -8.99 3.00
N SER A 113 1.50 -8.62 3.85
CA SER A 113 2.22 -9.57 4.71
C SER A 113 1.28 -10.21 5.72
N ARG A 114 0.45 -9.41 6.39
CA ARG A 114 -0.53 -9.89 7.38
C ARG A 114 -1.54 -10.85 6.75
N ALA A 115 -2.04 -10.50 5.57
CA ALA A 115 -2.94 -11.37 4.80
C ALA A 115 -2.28 -12.71 4.43
N LEU A 116 -1.00 -12.67 4.03
CA LEU A 116 -0.23 -13.87 3.71
C LEU A 116 -0.01 -14.75 4.95
N GLU A 117 0.39 -14.15 6.07
CA GLU A 117 0.60 -14.86 7.35
C GLU A 117 -0.68 -15.56 7.80
N ARG A 118 -1.83 -14.88 7.74
CA ARG A 118 -3.14 -15.48 8.02
C ARG A 118 -3.42 -16.67 7.10
N SER A 119 -3.22 -16.49 5.79
CA SER A 119 -3.48 -17.54 4.79
C SER A 119 -2.60 -18.76 4.99
N VAL A 120 -1.33 -18.57 5.39
CA VAL A 120 -0.41 -19.66 5.73
C VAL A 120 -0.88 -20.42 6.97
N TRP A 121 -1.39 -19.72 7.98
CA TRP A 121 -1.90 -20.36 9.19
C TRP A 121 -3.16 -21.18 8.93
N ASP A 122 -4.09 -20.65 8.14
CA ASP A 122 -5.32 -21.34 7.73
C ASP A 122 -4.99 -22.62 6.92
N PHE A 123 -4.00 -22.53 6.03
CA PHE A 123 -3.51 -23.67 5.26
C PHE A 123 -2.86 -24.75 6.15
N ALA A 124 -1.98 -24.36 7.07
CA ALA A 124 -1.31 -25.28 7.98
C ALA A 124 -2.31 -25.97 8.93
N GLY A 125 -3.30 -25.23 9.43
CA GLY A 125 -4.39 -25.77 10.26
C GLY A 125 -5.17 -26.86 9.53
N SER A 126 -5.50 -26.63 8.26
CA SER A 126 -6.24 -27.58 7.41
C SER A 126 -5.50 -28.90 7.17
N ILE A 127 -4.16 -28.88 7.11
CA ILE A 127 -3.34 -30.10 7.00
C ILE A 127 -3.37 -30.88 8.31
N SER A 128 -3.31 -30.19 9.45
CA SER A 128 -3.23 -30.81 10.77
C SER A 128 -4.55 -31.47 11.20
N SER A 129 -5.70 -30.99 10.73
CA SER A 129 -7.03 -31.52 11.06
C SER A 129 -7.42 -32.76 10.26
N GLY A 130 -6.63 -33.17 9.26
CA GLY A 130 -6.89 -34.37 8.47
C GLY A 130 -8.15 -34.29 7.61
N GLU A 131 -8.73 -33.11 7.44
CA GLU A 131 -9.80 -32.89 6.46
C GLU A 131 -9.19 -33.04 5.06
N ALA A 132 -9.87 -33.81 4.21
CA ALA A 132 -9.49 -33.93 2.80
C ALA A 132 -9.28 -32.52 2.26
N VAL A 133 -8.19 -32.32 1.51
CA VAL A 133 -7.84 -31.05 0.85
C VAL A 133 -8.98 -30.70 -0.10
N ASN A 134 -10.05 -30.11 0.43
CA ASN A 134 -11.09 -29.51 -0.37
C ASN A 134 -10.38 -28.40 -1.13
N GLU A 135 -10.63 -28.34 -2.44
CA GLU A 135 -9.98 -27.46 -3.42
C GLU A 135 -10.08 -25.94 -3.12
N GLY A 136 -10.54 -25.54 -1.93
CA GLY A 136 -10.68 -24.16 -1.44
C GLY A 136 -9.69 -23.75 -0.35
N GLY A 137 -8.69 -24.56 -0.01
CA GLY A 137 -7.62 -24.23 0.93
C GLY A 137 -6.28 -24.06 0.22
N SER A 138 -6.16 -23.12 -0.70
CA SER A 138 -4.89 -22.84 -1.38
C SER A 138 -4.40 -21.45 -0.99
N ILE A 139 -3.08 -21.30 -0.79
CA ILE A 139 -2.40 -19.98 -0.76
C ILE A 139 -2.84 -19.09 -1.94
N ALA A 140 -3.29 -19.70 -3.04
CA ALA A 140 -3.88 -19.02 -4.18
C ALA A 140 -5.11 -18.17 -3.87
N ASP A 141 -5.75 -18.30 -2.70
CA ASP A 141 -6.88 -17.49 -2.24
C ASP A 141 -6.49 -16.48 -1.14
N CYS A 142 -5.19 -16.18 -1.00
CA CYS A 142 -4.73 -15.08 -0.15
C CYS A 142 -5.35 -13.76 -0.60
N LEU A 143 -6.14 -13.17 0.29
CA LEU A 143 -6.82 -11.89 0.13
C LEU A 143 -6.49 -10.96 1.29
N VAL A 144 -6.21 -9.70 0.96
CA VAL A 144 -6.07 -8.60 1.89
C VAL A 144 -7.46 -8.05 2.20
N THR A 145 -7.79 -7.99 3.48
CA THR A 145 -9.06 -7.50 4.02
C THR A 145 -8.85 -6.16 4.72
N GLN A 146 -9.94 -5.48 5.07
CA GLN A 146 -9.89 -4.24 5.84
C GLN A 146 -9.12 -4.39 7.16
N GLN A 147 -9.31 -5.51 7.88
CA GLN A 147 -8.61 -5.78 9.15
C GLN A 147 -7.09 -5.87 8.98
N ASP A 148 -6.62 -6.36 7.83
CA ASP A 148 -5.18 -6.41 7.55
C ASP A 148 -4.61 -5.00 7.37
N PHE A 149 -5.38 -4.08 6.80
CA PHE A 149 -4.99 -2.68 6.68
C PHE A 149 -5.00 -1.97 8.03
N GLU A 150 -6.03 -2.18 8.85
CA GLU A 150 -6.12 -1.59 10.20
C GLU A 150 -4.87 -1.96 11.02
N GLY A 151 -4.54 -3.26 11.09
CA GLY A 151 -3.32 -3.71 11.79
C GLY A 151 -2.03 -3.22 11.13
N ALA A 152 -1.99 -3.10 9.80
CA ALA A 152 -0.82 -2.57 9.10
C ALA A 152 -0.58 -1.09 9.37
N ILE A 153 -1.64 -0.30 9.57
CA ILE A 153 -1.51 1.10 9.96
C ILE A 153 -0.89 1.19 11.34
N GLU A 154 -1.38 0.41 12.31
CA GLU A 154 -0.83 0.34 13.66
C GLU A 154 0.68 0.00 13.64
N ASP A 155 1.06 -1.06 12.92
CA ASP A 155 2.47 -1.50 12.79
C ASP A 155 3.38 -0.37 12.26
N VAL A 156 2.88 0.38 11.25
CA VAL A 156 3.63 1.48 10.61
C VAL A 156 3.69 2.72 11.51
N MET A 157 2.63 3.01 12.28
CA MET A 157 2.61 4.10 13.25
C MET A 157 3.66 3.89 14.34
N GLU A 158 3.74 2.67 14.88
CA GLU A 158 4.74 2.31 15.88
C GLU A 158 6.16 2.42 15.33
N SER A 159 6.39 1.91 14.12
CA SER A 159 7.69 1.95 13.43
C SER A 159 8.15 3.37 13.09
N SER A 160 7.21 4.29 12.85
CA SER A 160 7.50 5.69 12.52
C SER A 160 7.75 6.57 13.75
N SER A 161 7.37 6.07 14.94
CA SER A 161 7.55 6.77 16.22
C SER A 161 8.83 6.37 16.96
N GLY A 162 9.55 5.35 16.46
CA GLY A 162 10.81 4.83 17.01
C GLY A 162 12.08 5.46 16.45
#